data_AF-A0AB40CSP1-F1
#
_entry.id   AF-A0AB40CSP1-F1
#
_cell.length_a   1.000
_cell.length_b   1.000
_cell.length_c   1.000
_cell.angle_alpha   90.00
_cell.angle_beta   90.00
_cell.angle_gamma   90.00
#
_symmetry.space_group_name_H-M   'P 1'
#
loop_
_entity.id
_entity.type
_entity.pdbx_description
1 polymer ?
#
loop_
_entity_poly.entity_id
_entity_poly.type
_entity_poly.pdbx_seq_one_letter_code
_entity_poly.pdbx_strand_id
1 'polypeptide(L)'
;MASGIQMDQETALELVKKGATLLLLDVPQFTLFGIDTLMFSVGPNFKGMKMIPPGPHFVYYSSANKEGNEFSPTIGFFITTSYSEVVVRRWHCQDERLVKISEDEECRYSEAVKHMEFDNQLGPYALDHFVEWKRLSSYITNTAIERLEPIGGDITIACESGLIPDVPRTVMEKQLMEQLNSSKFSRTTPKDSHRHKCYYTKISQIVKRKDISGEELTAMNLDKVRSLL
;
A
#
# COMPACT_ATOMS: atom_id res chain seq x y z
N MET A 1 16.26 13.10 7.56
CA MET A 1 17.45 13.45 6.77
C MET A 1 17.82 12.21 6.00
N ALA A 2 17.76 12.23 4.67
CA ALA A 2 18.20 11.10 3.87
C ALA A 2 19.68 10.86 4.17
N SER A 3 20.02 9.67 4.67
CA SER A 3 21.42 9.27 4.76
C SER A 3 21.90 9.13 3.31
N GLY A 4 22.59 10.16 2.81
CA GLY A 4 23.18 10.13 1.48
C GLY A 4 24.33 9.15 1.53
N ILE A 5 24.07 7.87 1.26
CA ILE A 5 25.14 6.90 1.00
C ILE A 5 25.95 7.50 -0.14
N GLN A 6 27.22 7.79 0.12
CA GLN A 6 28.14 8.29 -0.88
C GLN A 6 28.43 7.14 -1.85
N MET A 7 27.61 7.06 -2.90
CA MET A 7 27.66 6.05 -3.93
C MET A 7 28.39 6.63 -5.15
N ASP A 8 29.29 5.85 -5.74
CA ASP A 8 29.93 6.25 -6.98
C ASP A 8 28.92 6.23 -8.14
N GLN A 9 29.23 6.98 -9.20
CA GLN A 9 28.33 7.19 -10.32
C GLN A 9 28.04 5.89 -11.12
N GLU A 10 29.00 4.97 -11.18
CA GLU A 10 28.86 3.72 -11.92
C GLU A 10 27.88 2.79 -11.22
N THR A 11 28.05 2.61 -9.91
CA THR A 11 27.12 1.85 -9.06
C THR A 11 25.71 2.44 -9.10
N ALA A 12 25.60 3.78 -9.00
CA ALA A 12 24.31 4.44 -9.08
C ALA A 12 23.60 4.17 -10.42
N LEU A 13 24.33 4.28 -11.53
CA LEU A 13 23.79 4.02 -12.86
C LEU A 13 23.36 2.55 -13.02
N GLU A 14 24.13 1.61 -12.48
CA GLU A 14 23.80 0.20 -12.50
C GLU A 14 22.50 -0.09 -11.72
N LEU A 15 22.34 0.53 -10.54
CA LEU A 15 21.13 0.40 -9.73
C LEU A 15 19.90 1.02 -10.40
N VAL A 16 20.02 2.14 -11.09
CA VAL A 16 18.90 2.69 -11.88
C VAL A 16 18.52 1.73 -13.00
N LYS A 17 19.50 1.13 -13.69
CA LYS A 17 19.25 0.20 -14.79
C LYS A 17 18.64 -1.11 -14.33
N LYS A 18 19.06 -1.65 -13.18
CA LYS A 18 18.60 -2.95 -12.67
C LYS A 18 17.34 -2.85 -11.81
N GLY A 19 17.21 -1.78 -11.03
CA GLY A 19 16.05 -1.55 -10.18
C GLY A 19 14.81 -1.19 -10.98
N ALA A 20 13.65 -1.47 -10.41
CA ALA A 20 12.40 -0.99 -10.93
C ALA A 20 12.23 0.52 -10.68
N THR A 21 11.32 1.12 -11.44
CA THR A 21 10.91 2.52 -11.30
C THR A 21 9.41 2.61 -11.14
N LEU A 22 8.96 3.38 -10.15
CA LEU A 22 7.57 3.78 -9.99
C LEU A 22 7.45 5.24 -10.46
N LEU A 23 6.78 5.45 -11.60
CA LEU A 23 6.49 6.78 -12.13
C LEU A 23 5.07 7.19 -11.75
N LEU A 24 4.94 8.33 -11.08
CA LEU A 24 3.70 8.91 -10.60
C LEU A 24 3.45 10.23 -11.31
N LEU A 25 2.39 10.27 -12.11
CA LEU A 25 2.01 11.44 -12.90
C LEU A 25 1.00 12.28 -12.13
N ASP A 26 1.21 13.60 -12.17
CA ASP A 26 0.25 14.63 -11.74
C ASP A 26 -0.15 14.56 -10.26
N VAL A 27 0.71 13.99 -9.41
CA VAL A 27 0.48 13.93 -7.95
C VAL A 27 0.54 15.36 -7.37
N PRO A 28 -0.49 15.81 -6.63
CA PRO A 28 -0.50 17.14 -6.04
C PRO A 28 0.65 17.33 -5.04
N GLN A 29 1.19 18.55 -5.00
CA GLN A 29 2.16 18.95 -3.98
C GLN A 29 1.57 18.76 -2.58
N PHE A 30 2.44 18.49 -1.60
CA PHE A 30 2.12 18.25 -0.19
C PHE A 30 1.44 16.91 0.12
N THR A 31 0.96 16.18 -0.89
CA THR A 31 0.52 14.78 -0.73
C THR A 31 1.59 14.02 0.06
N LEU A 32 1.20 13.33 1.12
CA LEU A 32 2.10 12.41 1.79
C LEU A 32 2.19 11.16 0.94
N PHE A 33 3.38 10.87 0.43
CA PHE A 33 3.68 9.68 -0.36
C PHE A 33 4.61 8.77 0.43
N GLY A 34 4.28 7.49 0.49
CA GLY A 34 5.09 6.49 1.13
C GLY A 34 5.27 5.24 0.28
N ILE A 35 6.40 4.60 0.51
CA ILE A 35 6.72 3.28 -0.01
C ILE A 35 7.39 2.51 1.11
N ASP A 36 6.86 1.33 1.39
CA ASP A 36 7.30 0.40 2.43
C ASP A 36 7.30 1.03 3.82
N THR A 37 8.48 1.35 4.36
CA THR A 37 8.65 1.92 5.71
C THR A 37 8.91 3.43 5.68
N LEU A 38 8.87 4.06 4.51
CA LEU A 38 9.26 5.44 4.32
C LEU A 38 8.10 6.29 3.83
N MET A 39 8.05 7.52 4.34
CA MET A 39 7.05 8.52 3.97
C MET A 39 7.74 9.86 3.73
N PHE A 40 7.29 10.57 2.70
CA PHE A 40 7.79 11.85 2.23
C PHE A 40 6.62 12.77 1.88
N SER A 41 6.84 14.08 1.91
CA SER A 41 5.91 15.04 1.33
C SER A 41 6.27 15.28 -0.13
N VAL A 42 5.30 15.20 -1.04
CA VAL A 42 5.50 15.40 -2.48
C VAL A 42 5.90 16.85 -2.75
N GLY A 43 7.09 17.03 -3.33
CA GLY A 43 7.58 18.32 -3.81
C GLY A 43 7.13 18.63 -5.24
N PRO A 44 7.37 19.86 -5.74
CA PRO A 44 6.84 20.33 -7.02
C PRO A 44 7.37 19.57 -8.25
N ASN A 45 8.56 18.96 -8.14
CA ASN A 45 9.19 18.23 -9.24
C ASN A 45 9.15 16.70 -9.05
N PHE A 46 8.59 16.21 -7.95
CA PHE A 46 8.61 14.78 -7.65
C PHE A 46 7.66 14.02 -8.59
N LYS A 47 8.16 12.98 -9.22
CA LYS A 47 7.39 12.09 -10.10
C LYS A 47 7.55 10.61 -9.74
N GLY A 48 8.01 10.29 -8.53
CA GLY A 48 8.10 8.92 -8.05
C GLY A 48 9.52 8.47 -7.67
N MET A 49 9.76 7.16 -7.75
CA MET A 49 10.92 6.50 -7.15
C MET A 49 11.65 5.61 -8.16
N LYS A 50 12.99 5.62 -8.13
CA LYS A 50 13.87 4.74 -8.93
C LYS A 50 14.72 3.84 -8.03
N MET A 51 15.38 2.86 -8.61
CA MET A 51 16.22 1.88 -7.90
C MET A 51 15.43 0.98 -6.93
N ILE A 52 14.14 0.77 -7.18
CA ILE A 52 13.29 -0.08 -6.34
C ILE A 52 13.76 -1.54 -6.53
N PRO A 53 14.14 -2.26 -5.47
CA PRO A 53 14.53 -3.67 -5.62
C PRO A 53 13.38 -4.53 -6.16
N PRO A 54 13.66 -5.72 -6.74
CA PRO A 54 12.61 -6.65 -7.11
C PRO A 54 11.91 -7.25 -5.87
N GLY A 55 10.60 -7.42 -5.97
CA GLY A 55 9.77 -8.03 -4.92
C GLY A 55 8.47 -7.25 -4.67
N PRO A 56 7.70 -7.65 -3.63
CA PRO A 56 6.53 -6.91 -3.22
C PRO A 56 6.94 -5.60 -2.52
N HIS A 57 6.29 -4.51 -2.89
CA HIS A 57 6.40 -3.20 -2.26
C HIS A 57 5.00 -2.67 -1.97
N PHE A 58 4.86 -1.94 -0.86
CA PHE A 58 3.59 -1.33 -0.50
C PHE A 58 3.67 0.18 -0.69
N VAL A 59 2.92 0.69 -1.66
CA VAL A 59 2.83 2.13 -1.94
C VAL A 59 1.60 2.67 -1.24
N TYR A 60 1.74 3.78 -0.55
CA TYR A 60 0.63 4.42 0.15
C TYR A 60 0.73 5.93 0.11
N TYR A 61 -0.41 6.60 0.21
CA TYR A 61 -0.45 8.05 0.17
C TYR A 61 -1.68 8.59 0.90
N SER A 62 -1.57 9.86 1.31
CA SER A 62 -2.67 10.66 1.82
C SER A 62 -2.68 11.99 1.08
N SER A 63 -3.78 12.27 0.38
CA SER A 63 -4.01 13.55 -0.29
C SER A 63 -3.99 14.67 0.74
N ALA A 64 -3.45 15.83 0.38
CA ALA A 64 -3.39 17.00 1.25
C ALA A 64 -4.33 18.10 0.74
N ASN A 65 -4.80 18.96 1.65
CA ASN A 65 -5.38 20.24 1.25
C ASN A 65 -4.32 21.16 0.63
N LYS A 66 -4.75 22.31 0.09
CA LYS A 66 -3.85 23.26 -0.60
C LYS A 66 -2.75 23.80 0.31
N GLU A 67 -3.04 23.88 1.60
CA GLU A 67 -2.17 24.39 2.65
C GLU A 67 -1.18 23.33 3.17
N GLY A 68 -1.37 22.06 2.83
CA GLY A 68 -0.49 20.95 3.24
C GLY A 68 -0.57 20.59 4.72
N ASN A 69 -1.66 20.94 5.42
CA ASN A 69 -1.81 20.75 6.86
C ASN A 69 -2.98 19.83 7.26
N GLU A 70 -3.85 19.47 6.32
CA GLU A 70 -4.90 18.47 6.50
C GLU A 70 -4.75 17.36 5.46
N PHE A 71 -4.99 16.12 5.89
CA PHE A 71 -4.74 14.93 5.07
C PHE A 71 -5.96 14.01 4.99
N SER A 72 -6.17 13.41 3.83
CA SER A 72 -7.16 12.36 3.63
C SER A 72 -6.76 11.07 4.36
N PRO A 73 -7.73 10.18 4.65
CA PRO A 73 -7.40 8.81 5.03
C PRO A 73 -6.42 8.19 4.03
N THR A 74 -5.49 7.39 4.55
CA THR A 74 -4.47 6.75 3.74
C THR A 74 -5.10 5.73 2.79
N ILE A 75 -4.65 5.77 1.54
CA ILE A 75 -4.91 4.77 0.51
C ILE A 75 -3.57 4.13 0.17
N GLY A 76 -3.55 2.82 0.00
CA GLY A 76 -2.35 2.14 -0.48
C GLY A 76 -2.68 0.95 -1.37
N PHE A 77 -1.67 0.49 -2.08
CA PHE A 77 -1.76 -0.65 -2.98
C PHE A 77 -0.41 -1.35 -3.05
N PHE A 78 -0.43 -2.63 -3.37
CA PHE A 78 0.79 -3.38 -3.63
C PHE A 78 1.26 -3.17 -5.08
N ILE A 79 2.57 -3.16 -5.26
CA ILE A 79 3.24 -3.40 -6.53
C ILE A 79 4.19 -4.58 -6.33
N THR A 80 4.27 -5.48 -7.32
CA THR A 80 5.27 -6.54 -7.34
C THR A 80 6.20 -6.23 -8.49
N THR A 81 7.45 -5.88 -8.18
CA THR A 81 8.41 -5.40 -9.17
C THR A 81 9.39 -6.50 -9.60
N SER A 82 9.72 -6.48 -10.88
CA SER A 82 10.81 -7.24 -11.51
C SER A 82 11.99 -6.33 -11.85
N TYR A 83 13.11 -6.93 -12.23
CA TYR A 83 14.28 -6.16 -12.68
C TYR A 83 13.93 -5.23 -13.85
N SER A 84 14.36 -3.98 -13.77
CA SER A 84 14.18 -2.95 -14.79
C SER A 84 12.72 -2.66 -15.16
N GLU A 85 11.76 -3.10 -14.34
CA GLU A 85 10.33 -2.85 -14.58
C GLU A 85 9.99 -1.38 -14.33
N VAL A 86 9.10 -0.82 -15.16
CA VAL A 86 8.56 0.53 -14.96
C VAL A 86 7.07 0.40 -14.70
N VAL A 87 6.64 0.83 -13.52
CA VAL A 87 5.23 0.88 -13.14
C VAL A 87 4.77 2.33 -13.23
N VAL A 88 3.71 2.59 -14.00
CA VAL A 88 3.18 3.95 -14.15
C VAL A 88 1.79 4.08 -13.53
N ARG A 89 1.59 5.16 -12.78
CA ARG A 89 0.29 5.56 -12.23
C ARG A 89 0.06 7.04 -12.48
N ARG A 90 -1.20 7.43 -12.69
CA ARG A 90 -1.61 8.83 -12.80
C ARG A 90 -2.57 9.19 -11.69
N TRP A 91 -2.42 10.40 -11.15
CA TRP A 91 -3.37 10.98 -10.22
C TRP A 91 -4.69 11.31 -10.93
N HIS A 92 -5.79 10.75 -10.43
CA HIS A 92 -7.14 11.11 -10.82
C HIS A 92 -7.69 12.14 -9.84
N CYS A 93 -7.75 13.40 -10.27
CA CYS A 93 -8.10 14.53 -9.39
C CYS A 93 -9.48 14.42 -8.73
N GLN A 94 -10.47 13.81 -9.40
CA GLN A 94 -11.83 13.74 -8.87
C GLN A 94 -11.95 12.70 -7.74
N ASP A 95 -11.24 11.57 -7.87
CA ASP A 95 -11.29 10.49 -6.88
C ASP A 95 -10.16 10.58 -5.85
N GLU A 96 -9.21 11.51 -6.05
CA GLU A 96 -7.99 11.65 -5.27
C GLU A 96 -7.21 10.32 -5.18
N ARG A 97 -7.04 9.66 -6.34
CA ARG A 97 -6.45 8.32 -6.43
C ARG A 97 -5.36 8.17 -7.48
N LEU A 98 -4.42 7.27 -7.24
CA LEU A 98 -3.45 6.82 -8.24
C LEU A 98 -4.02 5.66 -9.06
N VAL A 99 -4.38 5.92 -10.31
CA VAL A 99 -5.00 4.92 -11.20
C VAL A 99 -4.01 4.38 -12.23
N LYS A 100 -4.27 3.17 -12.73
CA LYS A 100 -3.57 2.62 -13.90
C LYS A 100 -3.91 3.48 -15.12
N ILE A 101 -2.92 3.65 -16.01
CA ILE A 101 -3.11 4.31 -17.31
C ILE A 101 -3.30 3.25 -18.41
N SER A 102 -3.60 3.67 -19.64
CA SER A 102 -3.69 2.72 -20.75
C SER A 102 -2.32 2.12 -21.10
N GLU A 103 -2.33 0.91 -21.68
CA GLU A 103 -1.11 0.20 -22.08
C GLU A 103 -0.23 1.02 -23.03
N ASP A 104 -0.84 1.76 -23.97
CA ASP A 104 -0.11 2.64 -24.90
C ASP A 104 0.62 3.77 -24.17
N GLU A 105 -0.02 4.38 -23.15
CA GLU A 105 0.62 5.42 -22.35
C GLU A 105 1.73 4.81 -21.48
N GLU A 106 1.48 3.67 -20.84
CA GLU A 106 2.44 2.97 -20.01
C GLU A 106 3.69 2.59 -20.80
N CYS A 107 3.53 2.06 -22.03
CA CYS A 107 4.63 1.76 -22.94
C CYS A 107 5.48 3.01 -23.24
N ARG A 108 4.84 4.11 -23.64
CA ARG A 108 5.52 5.37 -23.97
C ARG A 108 6.29 5.95 -22.77
N TYR A 109 5.68 6.00 -21.59
CA TYR A 109 6.35 6.51 -20.38
C TYR A 109 7.47 5.57 -19.91
N SER A 110 7.30 4.25 -20.08
CA SER A 110 8.33 3.27 -19.75
C SER A 110 9.60 3.49 -20.58
N GLU A 111 9.45 3.73 -21.88
CA GLU A 111 10.60 4.04 -22.75
C GLU A 111 11.27 5.37 -22.36
N ALA A 112 10.51 6.42 -22.06
CA ALA A 112 11.05 7.69 -21.60
C ALA A 112 11.82 7.57 -20.27
N VAL A 113 11.33 6.73 -19.34
CA VAL A 113 12.05 6.40 -18.09
C VAL A 113 13.36 5.67 -18.39
N LYS A 114 13.34 4.67 -19.28
CA LYS A 114 14.56 3.92 -19.68
C LYS A 114 15.58 4.82 -20.38
N HIS A 115 15.13 5.87 -21.08
CA HIS A 115 15.97 6.90 -21.67
C HIS A 115 16.40 8.00 -20.67
N MET A 116 16.11 7.83 -19.38
CA MET A 116 16.51 8.75 -18.30
C MET A 116 15.88 10.15 -18.40
N GLU A 117 14.77 10.31 -19.14
CA GLU A 117 14.11 11.61 -19.31
C GLU A 117 13.54 12.16 -17.99
N PHE A 118 13.27 11.28 -17.02
CA PHE A 118 12.72 11.61 -15.70
C PHE A 118 13.75 11.57 -14.57
N ASP A 119 15.05 11.38 -14.85
CA ASP A 119 16.04 11.02 -13.82
C ASP A 119 16.14 12.03 -12.67
N ASN A 120 16.01 13.32 -12.98
CA ASN A 120 16.03 14.44 -12.02
C ASN A 120 14.73 14.60 -11.19
N GLN A 121 13.66 13.89 -11.56
CA GLN A 121 12.34 13.97 -10.94
C GLN A 121 12.01 12.71 -10.12
N LEU A 122 12.86 11.69 -10.20
CA LEU A 122 12.73 10.41 -9.50
C LEU A 122 13.66 10.36 -8.29
N GLY A 123 13.08 10.20 -7.10
CA GLY A 123 13.84 9.98 -5.87
C GLY A 123 14.49 8.59 -5.86
N PRO A 124 15.73 8.44 -5.36
CA PRO A 124 16.30 7.12 -5.15
C PRO A 124 15.59 6.40 -4.00
N TYR A 125 15.27 5.12 -4.19
CA TYR A 125 14.81 4.26 -3.10
C TYR A 125 15.89 4.16 -2.02
N ALA A 126 15.52 4.30 -0.75
CA ALA A 126 16.48 4.23 0.35
C ALA A 126 16.85 2.77 0.65
N LEU A 127 17.90 2.29 -0.01
CA LEU A 127 18.35 0.90 0.04
C LEU A 127 18.77 0.43 1.45
N ASP A 128 19.13 1.35 2.34
CA ASP A 128 19.40 1.10 3.76
C ASP A 128 18.15 0.60 4.51
N HIS A 129 16.95 1.04 4.11
CA HIS A 129 15.69 0.57 4.68
C HIS A 129 15.16 -0.72 4.03
N PHE A 130 15.72 -1.13 2.88
CA PHE A 130 15.25 -2.32 2.18
C PHE A 130 15.41 -3.61 3.01
N VAL A 131 16.47 -3.70 3.83
CA VAL A 131 16.72 -4.89 4.66
C VAL A 131 15.58 -5.10 5.67
N GLU A 132 15.10 -4.01 6.27
CA GLU A 132 13.96 -4.07 7.18
C GLU A 132 12.68 -4.43 6.44
N TRP A 133 12.41 -3.76 5.30
CA TRP A 133 11.24 -4.09 4.49
C TRP A 133 11.22 -5.55 4.07
N LYS A 134 12.33 -6.06 3.52
CA LYS A 134 12.47 -7.46 3.09
C LYS A 134 12.19 -8.45 4.22
N ARG A 135 12.54 -8.11 5.46
CA ARG A 135 12.19 -8.92 6.63
C ARG A 135 10.67 -8.91 6.89
N LEU A 136 10.05 -7.73 6.85
CA LEU A 136 8.61 -7.55 7.05
C LEU A 136 7.76 -8.19 5.95
N SER A 137 8.25 -8.18 4.71
CA SER A 137 7.53 -8.66 3.51
C SER A 137 7.91 -10.08 3.09
N SER A 138 8.77 -10.77 3.85
CA SER A 138 9.34 -12.08 3.48
C SER A 138 8.33 -13.20 3.19
N TYR A 139 7.12 -13.13 3.75
CA TYR A 139 6.03 -14.10 3.53
C TYR A 139 4.90 -13.57 2.65
N ILE A 140 5.01 -12.33 2.15
CA ILE A 140 4.02 -11.73 1.26
C ILE A 140 4.31 -12.22 -0.15
N THR A 141 3.53 -13.20 -0.61
CA THR A 141 3.65 -13.72 -1.99
C THR A 141 2.69 -13.00 -2.92
N ASN A 142 2.98 -12.99 -4.22
CA ASN A 142 2.09 -12.41 -5.22
C ASN A 142 0.70 -13.07 -5.18
N THR A 143 0.65 -14.40 -5.02
CA THR A 143 -0.61 -15.14 -4.85
C THR A 143 -1.38 -14.73 -3.59
N ALA A 144 -0.68 -14.41 -2.49
CA ALA A 144 -1.34 -13.91 -1.30
C ALA A 144 -1.91 -12.50 -1.52
N ILE A 145 -1.19 -11.63 -2.21
CA ILE A 145 -1.65 -10.28 -2.58
C ILE A 145 -2.90 -10.39 -3.46
N GLU A 146 -2.82 -11.06 -4.61
CA GLU A 146 -3.93 -11.22 -5.57
C GLU A 146 -5.19 -11.82 -4.94
N ARG A 147 -5.02 -12.75 -3.99
CA ARG A 147 -6.14 -13.38 -3.29
C ARG A 147 -6.79 -12.45 -2.26
N LEU A 148 -6.01 -11.61 -1.60
CA LEU A 148 -6.44 -10.84 -0.44
C LEU A 148 -6.78 -9.39 -0.78
N GLU A 149 -6.26 -8.84 -1.87
CA GLU A 149 -6.49 -7.46 -2.27
C GLU A 149 -7.98 -7.17 -2.55
N PRO A 150 -8.46 -5.97 -2.23
CA PRO A 150 -9.81 -5.55 -2.60
C PRO A 150 -9.95 -5.46 -4.13
N ILE A 151 -11.20 -5.49 -4.62
CA ILE A 151 -11.45 -5.25 -6.05
C ILE A 151 -10.99 -3.83 -6.39
N GLY A 152 -10.07 -3.73 -7.34
CA GLY A 152 -9.42 -2.47 -7.73
C GLY A 152 -8.06 -2.23 -7.08
N GLY A 153 -7.65 -3.05 -6.10
CA GLY A 153 -6.30 -3.05 -5.50
C GLY A 153 -6.08 -1.97 -4.41
N ASP A 154 -6.95 -0.97 -4.32
CA ASP A 154 -6.84 0.11 -3.33
C ASP A 154 -7.30 -0.34 -1.94
N ILE A 155 -6.34 -0.42 -1.01
CA ILE A 155 -6.54 -0.70 0.41
C ILE A 155 -6.69 0.64 1.14
N THR A 156 -7.80 0.82 1.86
CA THR A 156 -8.04 2.03 2.66
C THR A 156 -8.71 1.70 3.99
N ILE A 157 -8.28 2.41 5.04
CA ILE A 157 -8.81 2.22 6.39
C ILE A 157 -10.31 2.50 6.49
N ALA A 158 -10.84 3.38 5.64
CA ALA A 158 -12.27 3.68 5.58
C ALA A 158 -13.09 2.42 5.26
N CYS A 159 -12.61 1.59 4.33
CA CYS A 159 -13.27 0.34 3.95
C CYS A 159 -13.04 -0.77 4.99
N GLU A 160 -11.86 -0.81 5.62
CA GLU A 160 -11.49 -1.86 6.59
C GLU A 160 -12.10 -1.69 7.99
N SER A 161 -12.60 -0.49 8.33
CA SER A 161 -13.17 -0.13 9.65
C SER A 161 -14.29 -1.05 10.18
N GLY A 162 -14.86 -1.91 9.32
CA GLY A 162 -15.90 -2.89 9.67
C GLY A 162 -15.45 -4.33 9.89
N LEU A 163 -14.14 -4.64 9.84
CA LEU A 163 -13.65 -6.02 9.95
C LEU A 163 -13.75 -6.62 11.36
N ILE A 164 -13.85 -5.79 12.39
CA ILE A 164 -13.88 -6.25 13.79
C ILE A 164 -15.07 -5.61 14.52
N PRO A 165 -16.28 -6.20 14.44
CA PRO A 165 -17.47 -5.66 15.08
C PRO A 165 -17.46 -5.83 16.61
N ASP A 166 -16.88 -6.91 17.11
CA ASP A 166 -17.12 -7.42 18.47
C ASP A 166 -15.91 -7.39 19.42
N VAL A 167 -14.84 -6.69 19.07
CA VAL A 167 -13.67 -6.53 19.97
C VAL A 167 -13.78 -5.19 20.72
N PRO A 168 -13.48 -5.14 22.03
CA PRO A 168 -13.38 -3.89 22.77
C PRO A 168 -12.43 -2.92 22.07
N ARG A 169 -12.95 -1.77 21.65
CA ARG A 169 -12.17 -0.72 21.00
C ARG A 169 -11.52 0.19 22.02
N THR A 170 -10.27 0.51 21.80
CA THR A 170 -9.51 1.55 22.51
C THR A 170 -10.15 2.92 22.28
N VAL A 171 -9.80 3.89 23.13
CA VAL A 171 -10.27 5.30 22.98
C VAL A 171 -9.84 5.86 21.62
N MET A 172 -8.61 5.58 21.18
CA MET A 172 -8.08 6.03 19.90
C MET A 172 -8.84 5.43 18.71
N GLU A 173 -9.18 4.14 18.75
CA GLU A 173 -9.96 3.50 17.67
C GLU A 173 -11.37 4.07 17.56
N LYS A 174 -12.00 4.42 18.69
CA LYS A 174 -13.32 5.09 18.68
C LYS A 174 -13.23 6.48 18.05
N GLN A 175 -12.23 7.27 18.45
CA GLN A 175 -11.99 8.60 17.87
C GLN A 175 -11.69 8.52 16.37
N LEU A 176 -10.87 7.56 15.94
CA LEU A 176 -10.58 7.33 14.53
C LEU A 176 -11.86 7.00 13.74
N MET A 177 -12.75 6.18 14.28
CA MET A 177 -14.02 5.88 13.62
C MET A 177 -14.96 7.08 13.54
N GLU A 178 -15.01 7.92 14.57
CA GLU A 178 -15.76 9.19 14.52
C GLU A 178 -15.21 10.11 13.42
N GLN A 179 -13.89 10.19 13.28
CA GLN A 179 -13.24 10.95 12.19
C GLN A 179 -13.56 10.39 10.81
N LEU A 180 -13.50 9.06 10.63
CA LEU A 180 -13.83 8.42 9.36
C LEU A 180 -15.31 8.65 8.98
N ASN A 181 -16.22 8.56 9.94
CA ASN A 181 -17.65 8.77 9.72
C ASN A 181 -18.02 10.23 9.42
N SER A 182 -17.35 11.19 10.06
CA SER A 182 -17.58 12.63 9.83
C SER A 182 -16.90 13.16 8.58
N SER A 183 -15.90 12.45 8.04
CA SER A 183 -15.23 12.83 6.81
C SER A 183 -16.17 12.76 5.59
N LYS A 184 -15.91 13.62 4.60
CA LYS A 184 -16.63 13.64 3.31
C LYS A 184 -16.50 12.31 2.52
N PHE A 185 -15.60 11.42 2.94
CA PHE A 185 -15.34 10.09 2.37
C PHE A 185 -16.49 9.10 2.59
N SER A 186 -17.36 9.34 3.58
CA SER A 186 -18.59 8.57 3.79
C SER A 186 -19.58 8.65 2.61
N ARG A 187 -19.46 9.67 1.74
CA ARG A 187 -20.36 9.89 0.61
C ARG A 187 -20.03 9.08 -0.65
N THR A 188 -18.82 8.52 -0.75
CA THR A 188 -18.34 7.79 -1.93
C THR A 188 -18.31 6.28 -1.75
N THR A 189 -18.58 5.74 -0.55
CA THR A 189 -18.69 4.30 -0.36
C THR A 189 -19.93 3.77 -1.10
N PRO A 190 -19.78 2.96 -2.16
CA PRO A 190 -20.91 2.32 -2.81
C PRO A 190 -21.63 1.41 -1.79
N LYS A 191 -22.93 1.20 -1.97
CA LYS A 191 -23.73 0.30 -1.13
C LYS A 191 -23.17 -1.13 -1.02
N ASP A 192 -22.25 -1.51 -1.93
CA ASP A 192 -21.47 -2.74 -1.90
C ASP A 192 -20.11 -2.57 -1.19
N SER A 193 -20.15 -2.32 0.13
CA SER A 193 -18.95 -2.19 0.98
C SER A 193 -18.03 -3.43 0.92
N HIS A 194 -18.55 -4.62 0.60
CA HIS A 194 -17.79 -5.87 0.55
C HIS A 194 -16.76 -5.95 -0.58
N ARG A 195 -16.93 -5.17 -1.66
CA ARG A 195 -16.04 -5.23 -2.84
C ARG A 195 -14.73 -4.48 -2.66
N HIS A 196 -14.68 -3.58 -1.68
CA HIS A 196 -13.57 -2.66 -1.47
C HIS A 196 -12.77 -2.97 -0.19
N LYS A 197 -12.96 -4.18 0.37
CA LYS A 197 -12.23 -4.66 1.55
C LYS A 197 -11.33 -5.82 1.17
N CYS A 198 -10.26 -5.98 1.93
CA CYS A 198 -9.39 -7.13 1.82
C CYS A 198 -10.14 -8.42 2.19
N TYR A 199 -9.86 -9.49 1.45
CA TYR A 199 -10.50 -10.79 1.60
C TYR A 199 -9.78 -11.69 2.62
N TYR A 200 -9.51 -11.16 3.82
CA TYR A 200 -8.80 -11.89 4.87
C TYR A 200 -9.50 -13.20 5.25
N THR A 201 -8.68 -14.21 5.57
CA THR A 201 -9.17 -15.47 6.14
C THR A 201 -9.82 -15.21 7.50
N LYS A 202 -11.10 -15.54 7.63
CA LYS A 202 -11.82 -15.42 8.90
C LYS A 202 -11.38 -16.50 9.87
N ILE A 203 -10.70 -16.10 10.93
CA ILE A 203 -10.31 -17.00 12.02
C ILE A 203 -11.31 -16.81 13.16
N SER A 204 -12.10 -17.84 13.46
CA SER A 204 -13.06 -17.80 14.55
C SER A 204 -12.35 -17.93 15.90
N GLN A 205 -12.60 -16.99 16.80
CA GLN A 205 -12.03 -17.04 18.15
C GLN A 205 -12.62 -18.15 19.01
N ILE A 206 -13.86 -18.55 18.74
CA ILE A 206 -14.59 -19.60 19.46
C ILE A 206 -15.02 -20.66 18.45
N VAL A 207 -14.65 -21.91 18.72
CA VAL A 207 -15.13 -23.06 17.95
C VAL A 207 -16.54 -23.39 18.43
N LYS A 208 -17.52 -23.27 17.54
CA LYS A 208 -18.91 -23.66 17.77
C LYS A 208 -19.25 -24.84 16.87
N ARG A 209 -19.48 -26.01 17.47
CA ARG A 209 -19.86 -27.25 16.79
C ARG A 209 -21.00 -27.90 17.55
N LYS A 210 -22.01 -28.38 16.83
CA LYS A 210 -23.22 -29.00 17.42
C LYS A 210 -23.11 -30.52 17.51
N ASP A 211 -22.09 -31.08 16.88
CA ASP A 211 -21.84 -32.49 16.64
C ASP A 211 -20.87 -33.12 17.65
N ILE A 212 -20.36 -32.36 18.62
CA ILE A 212 -19.39 -32.82 19.62
C ILE A 212 -19.89 -32.60 21.05
N SER A 213 -19.33 -33.35 22.00
CA SER A 213 -19.66 -33.19 23.41
C SER A 213 -19.19 -31.84 23.96
N GLY A 214 -19.79 -31.39 25.07
CA GLY A 214 -19.40 -30.16 25.74
C GLY A 214 -17.95 -30.18 26.25
N GLU A 215 -17.45 -31.35 26.66
CA GLU A 215 -16.06 -31.55 27.09
C GLU A 215 -15.10 -31.40 25.91
N GLU A 216 -15.38 -32.03 24.77
CA GLU A 216 -14.57 -31.89 23.55
C GLU A 216 -14.57 -30.45 23.02
N LEU A 217 -15.73 -29.79 23.02
CA LEU A 217 -15.84 -28.38 22.63
C LEU A 217 -15.03 -27.47 23.56
N THR A 218 -15.01 -27.76 24.87
CA THR A 218 -14.21 -27.02 25.85
C THR A 218 -12.71 -27.25 25.59
N ALA A 219 -12.29 -28.50 25.39
CA ALA A 219 -10.90 -28.83 25.07
C ALA A 219 -10.42 -28.12 23.80
N MET A 220 -11.24 -28.06 22.74
CA MET A 220 -10.92 -27.36 21.49
C MET A 220 -10.85 -25.83 21.62
N ASN A 221 -11.54 -25.24 22.60
CA ASN A 221 -11.48 -23.80 22.85
C ASN A 221 -10.33 -23.41 23.80
N LEU A 222 -9.88 -24.34 24.64
CA LEU A 222 -8.67 -24.20 25.47
C LEU A 222 -7.39 -24.40 24.64
N ASP A 223 -7.38 -25.39 23.75
CA ASP A 223 -6.28 -25.69 22.84
C ASP A 223 -6.69 -25.54 21.37
N LYS A 224 -6.17 -24.49 20.73
CA LYS A 224 -6.45 -24.16 19.33
C LYS A 224 -5.50 -24.82 18.33
N VAL A 225 -4.56 -25.66 18.76
CA VAL A 225 -3.60 -26.34 17.86
C VAL A 225 -4.32 -27.07 16.74
N ARG A 226 -5.41 -27.79 17.04
CA ARG A 226 -6.23 -28.48 16.02
C ARG A 226 -6.99 -27.56 15.07
N SER A 227 -7.13 -26.28 15.40
CA SER A 227 -7.79 -25.27 14.56
C SER A 227 -6.80 -24.42 13.76
N LEU A 228 -5.49 -24.57 14.04
CA LEU A 228 -4.39 -23.83 13.39
C LEU A 228 -3.58 -24.70 12.41
N LEU A 229 -3.83 -26.02 12.39
CA LEU A 229 -3.32 -26.98 11.41
C LEU A 229 -4.30 -27.11 10.24
#